data_AF-A0A439DKS5-F1
#
_entry.id   AF-A0A439DKS5-F1
#
_cell.length_a   1.000
_cell.length_b   1.000
_cell.length_c   1.000
_cell.angle_alpha   90.00
_cell.angle_beta   90.00
_cell.angle_gamma   90.00
#
_symmetry.space_group_name_H-M   'P 1'
#
loop_
_entity.id
_entity.type
_entity.pdbx_description
1 polymer ?
#
loop_
_entity_poly.entity_id
_entity_poly.type
_entity_poly.pdbx_seq_one_letter_code
_entity_poly.pdbx_strand_id
1 'polypeptide(L)'
;MSHGHATFETEHRLPIWAPQSLYADLKKKHHNTEPQGFPHIGPYNRREFLEADPRNGQFEFFGSYPAIDVLRLAANEGVDRKEPIDVLFVQPADLRDVIKTIVDLPDNASAPINVTITDNATSRTARNLILLLLALSSEDPDVTAECAKQGEFANLDHYEQTVMSFPAAWQTGKRRYIPSTQVTSFENHHSRANWPLDYNPSLFYGNSWPLKRDADPLRGWDLATIDANNDTKGASNDIYGKLFYYVRDLFKRFILKLRTAKVTFHVLPYSGYDFAHDTKSRFDRIETSTLADQDLVGVRTVVDTLSPLLKPQWINPRATMITLHPAVFDKIRNAFPCPECDPNRAERVREAVNLTAEEKALLDAYLPPKDSDPVNWIFTTVGWQRRDARWLFRDPTAAWELYKDIYDFQDVADSANVAMRATHKVVDEWILGLKHADQIGEDGRPEVEAQWDFNAALTRRQTMGYRYVEWRKLAAGERKDLAKKLKNDRRNGQEPKRHEAYHEYLSDEATAELEKKGAQLERWMEKDNCENWTPY
;
A
#
# COMPACT_ATOMS: atom_id res chain seq x y z
N MET A 1 26.04 28.23 12.93
CA MET A 1 25.47 26.88 12.78
C MET A 1 24.05 27.04 12.25
N SER A 2 23.82 26.86 10.95
CA SER A 2 22.49 27.00 10.35
C SER A 2 21.62 25.83 10.77
N HIS A 3 20.63 26.08 11.61
CA HIS A 3 19.64 25.07 11.99
C HIS A 3 18.77 24.79 10.74
N GLY A 4 18.64 23.53 10.36
CA GLY A 4 17.63 23.13 9.37
C GLY A 4 16.26 23.39 9.99
N HIS A 5 15.44 24.23 9.36
CA HIS A 5 14.07 24.47 9.81
C HIS A 5 13.15 23.60 8.96
N ALA A 6 12.45 22.66 9.59
CA ALA A 6 11.28 22.05 9.00
C ALA A 6 10.08 22.99 9.20
N THR A 7 9.40 23.36 8.11
CA THR A 7 8.28 24.31 8.13
C THR A 7 6.99 23.66 7.64
N PHE A 8 5.87 24.09 8.21
CA PHE A 8 4.55 23.54 7.94
C PHE A 8 3.67 24.63 7.34
N GLU A 9 3.20 24.44 6.10
CA GLU A 9 2.30 25.38 5.43
C GLU A 9 0.98 24.68 5.11
N THR A 10 -0.10 25.10 5.76
CA THR A 10 -1.47 24.70 5.41
C THR A 10 -2.11 25.79 4.58
N GLU A 11 -2.53 25.44 3.37
CA GLU A 11 -3.52 26.24 2.66
C GLU A 11 -4.87 26.03 3.37
N HIS A 12 -5.20 26.99 4.24
CA HIS A 12 -6.52 27.28 4.80
C HIS A 12 -7.54 26.13 4.82
N ARG A 13 -7.57 25.38 5.93
CA ARG A 13 -8.78 24.86 6.65
C ARG A 13 -8.38 23.70 7.57
N LEU A 14 -8.44 23.92 8.90
CA LEU A 14 -8.39 22.82 9.87
C LEU A 14 -9.76 22.13 9.97
N PRO A 15 -9.82 20.81 10.17
CA PRO A 15 -11.09 20.11 10.40
C PRO A 15 -11.81 20.60 11.66
N ILE A 16 -13.15 20.58 11.66
CA ILE A 16 -14.03 21.05 12.75
C ILE A 16 -13.74 20.37 14.10
N TRP A 17 -13.12 19.19 14.08
CA TRP A 17 -12.86 18.36 15.25
C TRP A 17 -11.43 18.45 15.79
N ALA A 18 -10.56 19.29 15.21
CA ALA A 18 -9.22 19.50 15.76
C ALA A 18 -9.32 19.89 17.25
N PRO A 19 -8.62 19.20 18.17
CA PRO A 19 -8.72 19.49 19.60
C PRO A 19 -8.47 20.98 19.89
N GLN A 20 -9.24 21.58 20.80
CA GLN A 20 -9.10 23.00 21.15
C GLN A 20 -7.66 23.38 21.54
N SER A 21 -6.91 22.43 22.11
CA SER A 21 -5.49 22.55 22.44
C SER A 21 -4.60 22.68 21.20
N LEU A 22 -4.82 21.84 20.19
CA LEU A 22 -4.13 21.91 18.90
C LEU A 22 -4.45 23.23 18.17
N TYR A 23 -5.71 23.65 18.24
CA TYR A 23 -6.15 24.94 17.70
C TYR A 23 -5.46 26.13 18.38
N ALA A 24 -5.34 26.10 19.71
CA ALA A 24 -4.67 27.15 20.48
C ALA A 24 -3.15 27.23 20.20
N ASP A 25 -2.47 26.09 20.11
CA ASP A 25 -1.04 26.04 19.80
C ASP A 25 -0.73 26.50 18.37
N LEU A 26 -1.57 26.13 17.39
CA LEU A 26 -1.42 26.59 16.02
C LEU A 26 -1.73 28.08 15.86
N LYS A 27 -2.75 28.61 16.56
CA LYS A 27 -3.07 30.06 16.57
C LYS A 27 -1.92 30.88 17.16
N LYS A 28 -1.22 30.34 18.17
CA LYS A 28 -0.04 30.94 18.79
C LYS A 28 1.18 30.92 17.86
N LYS A 29 1.38 29.84 17.08
CA LYS A 29 2.48 29.71 16.11
C LYS A 29 2.28 30.51 14.81
N HIS A 30 1.04 30.81 14.42
CA HIS A 30 0.70 31.51 13.17
C HIS A 30 0.07 32.90 13.37
N HIS A 31 0.65 33.75 14.24
CA HIS A 31 0.33 35.18 14.35
C HIS A 31 -1.18 35.55 14.42
N ASN A 32 -2.00 34.76 15.12
CA ASN A 32 -3.44 35.06 15.36
C ASN A 32 -4.37 35.12 14.13
N THR A 33 -3.98 34.66 12.93
CA THR A 33 -4.92 34.58 11.80
C THR A 33 -6.02 33.53 12.05
N GLU A 34 -7.29 33.92 11.87
CA GLU A 34 -8.45 33.01 12.00
C GLU A 34 -8.72 32.23 10.69
N PRO A 35 -9.09 30.94 10.76
CA PRO A 35 -9.47 30.17 9.56
C PRO A 35 -10.78 30.71 8.97
N GLN A 36 -10.78 31.01 7.67
CA GLN A 36 -12.01 31.42 6.96
C GLN A 36 -12.97 30.25 6.73
N GLY A 37 -14.27 30.56 6.75
CA GLY A 37 -15.40 29.63 6.74
C GLY A 37 -15.46 28.59 5.61
N PHE A 38 -16.26 27.55 5.90
CA PHE A 38 -16.42 26.27 5.22
C PHE A 38 -16.84 26.33 3.74
N PRO A 39 -16.50 25.31 2.93
CA PRO A 39 -17.39 24.77 1.91
C PRO A 39 -18.32 23.72 2.55
N HIS A 40 -19.60 23.74 2.20
CA HIS A 40 -20.59 22.77 2.66
C HIS A 40 -20.19 21.34 2.29
N ILE A 41 -20.19 20.42 3.28
CA ILE A 41 -20.12 18.98 3.04
C ILE A 41 -21.46 18.56 2.40
N GLY A 42 -21.41 18.16 1.13
CA GLY A 42 -22.58 17.63 0.42
C GLY A 42 -23.06 16.28 0.98
N PRO A 43 -24.31 15.88 0.69
CA PRO A 43 -24.97 14.70 1.27
C PRO A 43 -24.35 13.33 0.92
N TYR A 44 -23.36 13.27 0.02
CA TYR A 44 -22.78 12.01 -0.46
C TYR A 44 -21.94 11.24 0.58
N ASN A 45 -21.30 11.92 1.53
CA ASN A 45 -20.38 11.24 2.48
C ASN A 45 -21.07 10.71 3.75
N ARG A 46 -22.36 11.01 3.98
CA ARG A 46 -23.07 10.51 5.17
C ARG A 46 -23.67 9.12 4.95
N ARG A 47 -24.02 8.78 3.70
CA ARG A 47 -24.48 7.44 3.33
C ARG A 47 -23.33 6.43 3.31
N GLU A 48 -22.19 6.74 2.69
CA GLU A 48 -21.01 5.85 2.71
C GLU A 48 -20.51 5.52 4.13
N PHE A 49 -20.63 6.45 5.07
CA PHE A 49 -20.25 6.24 6.48
C PHE A 49 -21.27 5.41 7.28
N LEU A 50 -22.52 5.32 6.83
CA LEU A 50 -23.62 4.63 7.51
C LEU A 50 -24.06 3.33 6.83
N GLU A 51 -23.78 3.17 5.54
CA GLU A 51 -24.16 2.00 4.71
C GLU A 51 -23.05 0.94 4.66
N ALA A 52 -21.82 1.26 5.07
CA ALA A 52 -20.79 0.28 5.33
C ALA A 52 -21.03 -0.41 6.68
N ASP A 53 -20.97 -1.74 6.72
CA ASP A 53 -21.10 -2.53 7.95
C ASP A 53 -20.17 -1.94 9.04
N PRO A 54 -20.70 -1.33 10.11
CA PRO A 54 -19.88 -0.71 11.17
C PRO A 54 -18.97 -1.71 11.90
N ARG A 55 -19.08 -3.01 11.60
CA ARG A 55 -18.22 -4.11 12.07
C ARG A 55 -16.99 -4.36 11.19
N ASN A 56 -16.92 -3.80 9.99
CA ASN A 56 -15.78 -3.88 9.08
C ASN A 56 -15.19 -2.47 8.93
N GLY A 57 -14.17 -2.13 9.73
CA GLY A 57 -13.57 -0.81 9.65
C GLY A 57 -12.90 -0.54 8.31
N GLN A 58 -12.71 0.74 8.00
CA GLN A 58 -12.39 1.21 6.66
C GLN A 58 -10.89 1.50 6.42
N PHE A 59 -10.09 1.51 7.47
CA PHE A 59 -8.72 2.02 7.43
C PHE A 59 -7.69 0.96 7.81
N GLU A 60 -6.45 1.18 7.37
CA GLU A 60 -5.28 0.46 7.86
C GLU A 60 -4.52 1.42 8.80
N PHE A 61 -3.95 0.89 9.89
CA PHE A 61 -3.15 1.71 10.81
C PHE A 61 -1.79 2.02 10.18
N PHE A 62 -1.08 0.96 9.80
CA PHE A 62 -0.03 0.98 8.80
C PHE A 62 -0.53 0.21 7.58
N GLY A 63 -0.15 0.66 6.39
CA GLY A 63 -0.64 0.12 5.15
C GLY A 63 -0.24 -1.34 4.94
N SER A 64 -0.76 -1.89 3.86
CA SER A 64 -0.71 -3.31 3.54
C SER A 64 0.45 -3.70 2.63
N TYR A 65 1.61 -3.05 2.73
CA TYR A 65 2.86 -3.37 2.00
C TYR A 65 4.11 -2.70 2.61
N PRO A 66 5.34 -3.24 2.51
CA PRO A 66 6.50 -2.64 3.15
C PRO A 66 6.73 -1.18 2.75
N ALA A 67 7.07 -0.34 3.73
CA ALA A 67 7.40 1.07 3.49
C ALA A 67 8.62 1.23 2.57
N ILE A 68 8.56 2.19 1.65
CA ILE A 68 9.60 2.47 0.66
C ILE A 68 10.18 3.88 0.82
N ASP A 69 11.47 4.02 0.53
CA ASP A 69 12.10 5.33 0.28
C ASP A 69 11.82 5.73 -1.17
N VAL A 70 10.93 6.70 -1.38
CA VAL A 70 10.55 7.13 -2.73
C VAL A 70 11.62 8.01 -3.40
N LEU A 71 12.60 8.51 -2.65
CA LEU A 71 13.69 9.32 -3.17
C LEU A 71 14.86 8.45 -3.60
N ARG A 72 15.36 7.61 -2.69
CA ARG A 72 16.67 6.94 -2.79
C ARG A 72 17.75 7.93 -3.23
N LEU A 73 17.82 9.03 -2.48
CA LEU A 73 18.52 10.24 -2.89
C LEU A 73 19.96 9.97 -3.36
N ALA A 74 20.74 9.20 -2.59
CA ALA A 74 22.13 8.88 -2.93
C ALA A 74 22.28 8.12 -4.26
N ALA A 75 21.33 7.23 -4.58
CA ALA A 75 21.37 6.39 -5.79
C ALA A 75 20.76 7.09 -7.03
N ASN A 76 19.99 8.16 -6.84
CA ASN A 76 19.28 8.86 -7.90
C ASN A 76 19.84 10.27 -8.16
N GLU A 77 19.29 11.30 -7.51
CA GLU A 77 19.69 12.70 -7.72
C GLU A 77 21.07 13.05 -7.13
N GLY A 78 21.58 12.24 -6.20
CA GLY A 78 22.85 12.44 -5.51
C GLY A 78 22.74 13.35 -4.29
N VAL A 79 23.64 13.13 -3.32
CA VAL A 79 23.67 13.87 -2.05
C VAL A 79 24.08 15.34 -2.21
N ASP A 80 24.83 15.64 -3.28
CA ASP A 80 25.35 16.98 -3.59
C ASP A 80 24.33 17.89 -4.27
N ARG A 81 23.12 17.38 -4.59
CA ARG A 81 22.05 18.19 -5.16
C ARG A 81 21.72 19.34 -4.21
N LYS A 82 21.59 20.55 -4.78
CA LYS A 82 21.27 21.77 -4.02
C LYS A 82 19.86 22.27 -4.29
N GLU A 83 19.34 21.99 -5.48
CA GLU A 83 17.98 22.38 -5.85
C GLU A 83 16.95 21.59 -5.06
N PRO A 84 15.81 22.19 -4.72
CA PRO A 84 14.72 21.49 -4.04
C PRO A 84 14.28 20.23 -4.79
N ILE A 85 13.92 19.21 -4.02
CA ILE A 85 13.26 18.01 -4.51
C ILE A 85 11.81 18.04 -4.06
N ASP A 86 10.90 18.00 -5.02
CA ASP A 86 9.46 18.06 -4.80
C ASP A 86 8.86 16.66 -4.90
N VAL A 87 8.21 16.20 -3.82
CA VAL A 87 7.63 14.86 -3.69
C VAL A 87 6.14 14.97 -3.43
N LEU A 88 5.33 14.24 -4.19
CA LEU A 88 3.88 14.15 -4.02
C LEU A 88 3.50 12.74 -3.56
N PHE A 89 2.80 12.63 -2.43
CA PHE A 89 2.11 11.42 -1.98
C PHE A 89 0.61 11.59 -2.18
N VAL A 90 0.01 10.74 -3.00
CA VAL A 90 -1.40 10.83 -3.36
C VAL A 90 -2.22 9.77 -2.62
N GLN A 91 -3.09 10.24 -1.74
CA GLN A 91 -3.95 9.47 -0.85
C GLN A 91 -3.18 8.35 -0.12
N PRO A 92 -2.04 8.67 0.54
CA PRO A 92 -1.27 7.67 1.24
C PRO A 92 -2.10 7.11 2.41
N ALA A 93 -2.10 5.78 2.56
CA ALA A 93 -2.86 5.13 3.62
C ALA A 93 -2.42 5.61 5.01
N ASP A 94 -1.15 5.95 5.17
CA ASP A 94 -0.50 6.50 6.37
C ASP A 94 0.84 7.18 6.01
N LEU A 95 1.67 7.52 7.01
CA LEU A 95 2.92 8.28 6.82
C LEU A 95 4.18 7.42 6.69
N ARG A 96 4.10 6.10 6.67
CA ARG A 96 5.29 5.21 6.67
C ARG A 96 6.26 5.50 5.53
N ASP A 97 5.77 5.76 4.32
CA ASP A 97 6.62 6.01 3.15
C ASP A 97 7.26 7.39 3.26
N VAL A 98 6.52 8.37 3.79
CA VAL A 98 7.04 9.69 4.15
C VAL A 98 8.14 9.57 5.20
N ILE A 99 7.86 8.87 6.31
CA ILE A 99 8.79 8.67 7.42
C ILE A 99 10.04 7.95 6.93
N LYS A 100 9.89 6.84 6.18
CA LYS A 100 11.00 6.05 5.63
C LYS A 100 11.87 6.91 4.72
N THR A 101 11.25 7.63 3.79
CA THR A 101 11.94 8.53 2.85
C THR A 101 12.75 9.60 3.58
N ILE A 102 12.21 10.22 4.63
CA ILE A 102 12.93 11.25 5.39
C ILE A 102 14.04 10.63 6.24
N VAL A 103 13.76 9.54 6.96
CA VAL A 103 14.76 8.87 7.82
C VAL A 103 15.98 8.42 7.01
N ASP A 104 15.74 7.90 5.80
CA ASP A 104 16.79 7.38 4.92
C ASP A 104 17.59 8.47 4.19
N LEU A 105 17.24 9.76 4.33
CA LEU A 105 18.04 10.84 3.76
C LEU A 105 19.49 10.74 4.26
N PRO A 106 20.50 10.79 3.37
CA PRO A 106 21.89 10.85 3.78
C PRO A 106 22.17 12.07 4.67
N ASP A 107 23.01 11.93 5.70
CA ASP A 107 23.28 13.03 6.65
C ASP A 107 23.95 14.24 6.00
N ASN A 108 24.64 14.03 4.87
CA ASN A 108 25.27 15.07 4.06
C ASN A 108 24.36 15.63 2.95
N ALA A 109 23.09 15.22 2.88
CA ALA A 109 22.15 15.71 1.88
C ALA A 109 21.94 17.22 2.02
N SER A 110 22.19 17.96 0.93
CA SER A 110 22.07 19.42 0.91
C SER A 110 20.73 19.94 0.40
N ALA A 111 20.01 19.12 -0.38
CA ALA A 111 18.77 19.50 -1.04
C ALA A 111 17.63 19.73 -0.03
N PRO A 112 16.90 20.86 -0.13
CA PRO A 112 15.59 21.00 0.51
C PRO A 112 14.59 19.97 -0.05
N ILE A 113 13.79 19.37 0.81
CA ILE A 113 12.76 18.40 0.42
C ILE A 113 11.38 19.02 0.67
N ASN A 114 10.59 19.18 -0.39
CA ASN A 114 9.20 19.63 -0.28
C ASN A 114 8.30 18.42 -0.44
N VAL A 115 7.50 18.12 0.58
CA VAL A 115 6.59 16.98 0.62
C VAL A 115 5.16 17.49 0.55
N THR A 116 4.45 17.16 -0.52
CA THR A 116 3.01 17.40 -0.67
C THR A 116 2.26 16.10 -0.42
N ILE A 117 1.26 16.14 0.46
CA ILE A 117 0.38 15.02 0.78
C ILE A 117 -1.05 15.44 0.46
N THR A 118 -1.72 14.74 -0.44
CA THR A 118 -3.12 15.00 -0.80
C THR A 118 -3.98 13.84 -0.32
N ASP A 119 -5.04 14.08 0.46
CA ASP A 119 -6.03 13.04 0.78
C ASP A 119 -7.41 13.66 1.01
N ASN A 120 -8.44 13.07 0.40
CA ASN A 120 -9.83 13.52 0.50
C ASN A 120 -10.57 12.89 1.70
N ALA A 121 -9.98 11.89 2.37
CA ALA A 121 -10.55 11.30 3.57
C ALA A 121 -10.17 12.11 4.81
N THR A 122 -11.09 12.93 5.30
CA THR A 122 -10.90 13.83 6.44
C THR A 122 -10.24 13.16 7.66
N SER A 123 -10.63 11.92 7.99
CA SER A 123 -10.06 11.17 9.13
C SER A 123 -8.59 10.80 8.91
N ARG A 124 -8.22 10.29 7.72
CA ARG A 124 -6.82 9.94 7.39
C ARG A 124 -5.94 11.17 7.30
N THR A 125 -6.39 12.20 6.58
CA THR A 125 -5.66 13.46 6.41
C THR A 125 -5.31 14.07 7.76
N ALA A 126 -6.27 14.12 8.68
CA ALA A 126 -6.08 14.73 9.98
C ALA A 126 -5.29 13.84 10.95
N ARG A 127 -5.44 12.51 10.91
CA ARG A 127 -4.56 11.58 11.65
C ARG A 127 -3.10 11.80 11.25
N ASN A 128 -2.83 11.82 9.95
CA ASN A 128 -1.49 12.05 9.41
C ASN A 128 -0.99 13.45 9.79
N LEU A 129 -1.84 14.48 9.71
CA LEU A 129 -1.52 15.83 10.15
C LEU A 129 -1.10 15.89 11.63
N ILE A 130 -1.87 15.27 12.52
CA ILE A 130 -1.58 15.25 13.96
C ILE A 130 -0.22 14.58 14.22
N LEU A 131 0.05 13.45 13.58
CA LEU A 131 1.35 12.75 13.71
C LEU A 131 2.53 13.62 13.25
N LEU A 132 2.38 14.37 12.15
CA LEU A 132 3.41 15.32 11.69
C LEU A 132 3.59 16.48 12.68
N LEU A 133 2.50 17.04 13.19
CA LEU A 133 2.56 18.15 14.15
C LEU A 133 3.19 17.74 15.48
N LEU A 134 2.90 16.53 15.96
CA LEU A 134 3.56 15.93 17.12
C LEU A 134 5.06 15.78 16.86
N ALA A 135 5.46 15.23 15.72
CA ALA A 135 6.87 15.07 15.37
C ALA A 135 7.62 16.41 15.26
N LEU A 136 7.02 17.41 14.59
CA LEU A 136 7.61 18.74 14.40
C LEU A 136 7.67 19.57 15.69
N SER A 137 6.73 19.36 16.62
CA SER A 137 6.68 20.07 17.90
C SER A 137 7.37 19.33 19.04
N SER A 138 8.00 18.18 18.74
CA SER A 138 8.61 17.30 19.73
C SER A 138 9.84 17.94 20.38
N GLU A 139 9.75 18.18 21.69
CA GLU A 139 10.92 18.51 22.53
C GLU A 139 11.69 17.23 22.89
N ASP A 140 10.97 16.18 23.26
CA ASP A 140 11.50 14.85 23.58
C ASP A 140 11.07 13.82 22.50
N PRO A 141 12.01 13.40 21.63
CA PRO A 141 11.76 12.40 20.60
C PRO A 141 11.31 11.04 21.14
N ASP A 142 11.80 10.63 22.33
CA ASP A 142 11.45 9.35 22.93
C ASP A 142 9.99 9.35 23.39
N VAL A 143 9.56 10.39 24.11
CA VAL A 143 8.16 10.54 24.57
C VAL A 143 7.20 10.68 23.40
N THR A 144 7.58 11.43 22.37
CA THR A 144 6.70 11.64 21.20
C THR A 144 6.54 10.35 20.39
N ALA A 145 7.61 9.58 20.25
CA ALA A 145 7.55 8.27 19.63
C ALA A 145 6.63 7.30 20.41
N GLU A 146 6.56 7.40 21.74
CA GLU A 146 5.59 6.68 22.60
C GLU A 146 4.13 7.03 22.30
N CYS A 147 3.82 8.28 21.95
CA CYS A 147 2.44 8.72 21.69
C CYS A 147 1.88 8.28 20.33
N ALA A 148 2.73 8.01 19.33
CA ALA A 148 2.31 7.64 17.98
C ALA A 148 1.76 6.19 17.84
N LYS A 149 1.55 5.49 18.97
CA LYS A 149 1.49 4.03 19.04
C LYS A 149 0.11 3.38 19.19
N GLN A 150 -0.93 4.16 19.43
CA GLN A 150 -2.21 3.63 19.93
C GLN A 150 -3.25 3.43 18.82
N GLY A 151 -3.82 2.21 18.71
CA GLY A 151 -5.06 1.88 18.00
C GLY A 151 -5.63 0.55 18.51
N GLU A 152 -6.96 0.39 18.70
CA GLU A 152 -7.52 -0.81 19.40
C GLU A 152 -8.95 -1.35 19.03
N PHE A 153 -9.04 -2.64 18.58
CA PHE A 153 -10.04 -3.77 18.49
C PHE A 153 -10.61 -4.30 17.14
N ALA A 154 -10.15 -5.46 16.61
CA ALA A 154 -10.90 -6.25 15.60
C ALA A 154 -11.61 -7.51 16.17
N ASN A 155 -12.74 -7.89 15.56
CA ASN A 155 -13.75 -8.87 16.02
C ASN A 155 -13.38 -10.37 15.79
N LEU A 156 -14.03 -11.27 16.53
CA LEU A 156 -13.58 -12.64 16.90
C LEU A 156 -13.81 -13.80 15.90
N ASP A 157 -14.59 -13.62 14.82
CA ASP A 157 -15.09 -14.79 14.07
C ASP A 157 -14.10 -15.45 13.08
N HIS A 158 -12.90 -14.88 12.87
CA HIS A 158 -11.80 -15.50 12.06
C HIS A 158 -10.47 -15.59 12.82
N TYR A 159 -10.53 -15.47 14.15
CA TYR A 159 -9.38 -15.36 15.04
C TYR A 159 -8.42 -16.56 14.92
N GLU A 160 -8.92 -17.78 15.13
CA GLU A 160 -8.07 -18.97 15.14
C GLU A 160 -7.49 -19.26 13.76
N GLN A 161 -8.25 -19.08 12.67
CA GLN A 161 -7.73 -19.30 11.32
C GLN A 161 -6.55 -18.36 10.98
N THR A 162 -6.65 -17.09 11.39
CA THR A 162 -5.59 -16.09 11.16
C THR A 162 -4.39 -16.33 12.07
N VAL A 163 -4.60 -16.74 13.31
CA VAL A 163 -3.49 -17.10 14.21
C VAL A 163 -2.77 -18.35 13.69
N MET A 164 -3.51 -19.36 13.22
CA MET A 164 -2.95 -20.62 12.74
C MET A 164 -2.10 -20.48 11.47
N SER A 165 -2.22 -19.38 10.71
CA SER A 165 -1.32 -19.11 9.58
C SER A 165 0.07 -18.61 10.01
N PHE A 166 0.27 -18.28 11.30
CA PHE A 166 1.57 -17.85 11.83
C PHE A 166 2.40 -19.03 12.32
N PRO A 167 3.76 -18.96 12.24
CA PRO A 167 4.65 -19.89 12.92
C PRO A 167 4.30 -20.00 14.39
N ALA A 168 4.42 -21.22 14.95
CA ALA A 168 4.05 -21.50 16.33
C ALA A 168 4.63 -20.49 17.35
N ALA A 169 5.86 -20.03 17.13
CA ALA A 169 6.52 -19.03 17.96
C ALA A 169 5.83 -17.65 17.97
N TRP A 170 5.18 -17.26 16.87
CA TRP A 170 4.54 -15.95 16.71
C TRP A 170 3.05 -15.97 17.03
N GLN A 171 2.43 -17.15 17.10
CA GLN A 171 1.00 -17.31 17.42
C GLN A 171 0.66 -16.66 18.76
N THR A 172 1.49 -16.84 19.79
CA THR A 172 1.28 -16.22 21.10
C THR A 172 1.30 -14.69 21.03
N GLY A 173 2.22 -14.11 20.24
CA GLY A 173 2.25 -12.66 20.00
C GLY A 173 1.01 -12.19 19.25
N LYS A 174 0.60 -12.91 18.20
CA LYS A 174 -0.63 -12.61 17.43
C LYS A 174 -1.89 -12.68 18.30
N ARG A 175 -2.02 -13.72 19.13
CA ARG A 175 -3.15 -13.88 20.08
C ARG A 175 -3.24 -12.74 21.10
N ARG A 176 -2.11 -12.10 21.43
CA ARG A 176 -2.06 -10.91 22.31
C ARG A 176 -2.30 -9.61 21.57
N TYR A 177 -1.80 -9.50 20.34
CA TYR A 177 -2.02 -8.35 19.48
C TYR A 177 -3.48 -8.24 19.03
N ILE A 178 -4.18 -9.32 18.67
CA ILE A 178 -5.53 -9.20 18.11
C ILE A 178 -6.53 -8.51 19.07
N PRO A 179 -6.59 -8.85 20.38
CA PRO A 179 -7.46 -8.15 21.31
C PRO A 179 -6.96 -6.72 21.58
N SER A 180 -5.66 -6.54 21.88
CA SER A 180 -5.18 -5.22 22.30
C SER A 180 -5.02 -4.25 21.15
N THR A 181 -4.59 -4.70 19.95
CA THR A 181 -4.31 -3.92 18.71
C THR A 181 -3.29 -2.77 18.90
N GLN A 182 -2.89 -2.56 20.14
CA GLN A 182 -1.69 -1.89 20.57
C GLN A 182 -0.53 -2.82 20.26
N VAL A 183 0.36 -2.37 19.36
CA VAL A 183 1.65 -3.01 19.21
C VAL A 183 2.42 -2.72 20.50
N THR A 184 2.62 -3.73 21.35
CA THR A 184 3.40 -3.62 22.59
C THR A 184 4.27 -4.85 22.75
N SER A 185 5.46 -4.70 23.35
CA SER A 185 6.32 -5.83 23.69
C SER A 185 5.74 -6.65 24.85
N PHE A 186 6.04 -7.95 24.93
CA PHE A 186 5.60 -8.84 26.05
C PHE A 186 5.73 -8.21 27.45
N GLU A 187 6.80 -7.45 27.71
CA GLU A 187 7.11 -6.87 29.02
C GLU A 187 6.36 -5.58 29.34
N ASN A 188 5.91 -4.85 28.33
CA ASN A 188 5.20 -3.58 28.49
C ASN A 188 3.67 -3.77 28.44
N HIS A 189 3.20 -5.03 28.47
CA HIS A 189 1.78 -5.31 28.52
C HIS A 189 1.25 -4.88 29.89
N HIS A 190 0.69 -3.69 29.96
CA HIS A 190 -0.01 -3.25 31.15
C HIS A 190 -1.22 -4.18 31.35
N SER A 191 -1.39 -4.70 32.57
CA SER A 191 -2.55 -5.46 33.03
C SER A 191 -3.82 -4.59 33.15
N ARG A 192 -3.93 -3.51 32.38
CA ARG A 192 -5.09 -2.60 32.37
C ARG A 192 -6.22 -3.17 31.51
N ALA A 193 -6.57 -4.42 31.78
CA ALA A 193 -7.81 -5.03 31.32
C ALA A 193 -9.00 -4.55 32.19
N ASN A 194 -9.21 -3.24 32.26
CA ASN A 194 -10.44 -2.66 32.82
C ASN A 194 -11.13 -1.83 31.72
N TRP A 195 -12.26 -2.38 31.27
CA TRP A 195 -13.36 -1.81 30.47
C TRP A 195 -13.64 -0.30 30.66
N PRO A 196 -14.32 0.38 29.71
CA PRO A 196 -13.92 0.78 28.35
C PRO A 196 -13.44 2.27 28.35
N LEU A 197 -12.67 2.75 27.36
CA LEU A 197 -12.49 4.19 26.95
C LEU A 197 -11.06 4.72 26.69
N ASP A 198 -10.00 3.90 26.62
CA ASP A 198 -8.67 4.46 26.33
C ASP A 198 -8.31 4.42 24.82
N TYR A 199 -9.21 4.91 23.95
CA TYR A 199 -8.79 5.32 22.60
C TYR A 199 -7.81 6.49 22.75
N ASN A 200 -6.85 6.66 21.83
CA ASN A 200 -6.31 8.00 21.62
C ASN A 200 -7.47 8.84 21.04
N PRO A 201 -8.11 9.73 21.82
CA PRO A 201 -9.30 10.44 21.38
C PRO A 201 -8.97 11.46 20.28
N SER A 202 -7.67 11.73 20.09
CA SER A 202 -7.13 12.56 19.01
C SER A 202 -7.10 11.81 17.67
N LEU A 203 -7.13 10.48 17.66
CA LEU A 203 -7.00 9.65 16.45
C LEU A 203 -8.30 8.93 16.05
N PHE A 204 -9.23 8.72 17.01
CA PHE A 204 -10.46 7.96 16.78
C PHE A 204 -11.68 8.69 17.38
N TYR A 205 -12.76 8.78 16.61
CA TYR A 205 -14.01 9.42 17.01
C TYR A 205 -15.21 8.50 16.70
N GLY A 206 -16.02 8.19 17.72
CA GLY A 206 -17.28 7.44 17.59
C GLY A 206 -17.25 6.00 18.11
N ASN A 207 -18.38 5.31 17.97
CA ASN A 207 -18.61 3.92 18.42
C ASN A 207 -18.37 2.87 17.31
N SER A 208 -17.85 3.25 16.15
CA SER A 208 -17.60 2.34 15.02
C SER A 208 -16.12 1.98 14.90
N TRP A 209 -15.85 0.74 14.49
CA TRP A 209 -14.48 0.25 14.32
C TRP A 209 -13.84 0.90 13.09
N PRO A 210 -12.70 1.61 13.20
CA PRO A 210 -12.12 2.28 12.05
C PRO A 210 -11.15 1.39 11.27
N LEU A 211 -10.57 0.33 11.83
CA LEU A 211 -9.60 -0.50 11.11
C LEU A 211 -10.24 -1.68 10.38
N LYS A 212 -9.65 -2.12 9.26
CA LYS A 212 -10.08 -3.37 8.61
C LYS A 212 -9.95 -4.55 9.56
N ARG A 213 -10.83 -5.55 9.41
CA ARG A 213 -10.86 -6.76 10.23
C ARG A 213 -9.54 -7.54 10.14
N ASP A 214 -8.88 -7.51 8.99
CA ASP A 214 -7.63 -8.21 8.70
C ASP A 214 -6.40 -7.29 8.79
N ALA A 215 -6.54 -6.07 9.32
CA ALA A 215 -5.43 -5.14 9.47
C ALA A 215 -4.34 -5.74 10.38
N ASP A 216 -3.12 -5.84 9.85
CA ASP A 216 -1.94 -6.30 10.59
C ASP A 216 -0.79 -5.32 10.38
N PRO A 217 -0.26 -4.71 11.46
CA PRO A 217 0.78 -3.70 11.36
C PRO A 217 2.10 -4.28 10.84
N LEU A 218 2.30 -5.60 10.90
CA LEU A 218 3.46 -6.26 10.31
C LEU A 218 3.52 -6.13 8.78
N ARG A 219 2.37 -5.97 8.09
CA ARG A 219 2.32 -5.82 6.63
C ARG A 219 2.97 -4.55 6.13
N GLY A 220 3.05 -3.53 7.00
CA GLY A 220 3.57 -2.21 6.63
C GLY A 220 5.09 -2.12 6.57
N TRP A 221 5.81 -3.19 6.91
CA TRP A 221 7.24 -3.14 7.17
C TRP A 221 7.96 -4.38 6.64
N ASP A 222 9.27 -4.26 6.43
CA ASP A 222 10.12 -5.39 6.11
C ASP A 222 10.38 -6.24 7.36
N LEU A 223 9.90 -7.49 7.34
CA LEU A 223 10.00 -8.39 8.49
C LEU A 223 11.44 -8.79 8.80
N ALA A 224 12.33 -8.85 7.79
CA ALA A 224 13.75 -9.14 8.03
C ALA A 224 14.40 -8.02 8.84
N THR A 225 14.10 -6.76 8.50
CA THR A 225 14.53 -5.59 9.30
C THR A 225 13.96 -5.62 10.71
N ILE A 226 12.69 -6.00 10.88
CA ILE A 226 12.08 -6.13 12.21
C ILE A 226 12.76 -7.24 13.01
N ASP A 227 12.98 -8.40 12.41
CA ASP A 227 13.55 -9.56 13.10
C ASP A 227 15.00 -9.36 13.53
N ALA A 228 15.77 -8.63 12.71
CA ALA A 228 17.13 -8.20 13.04
C ALA A 228 17.18 -7.19 14.21
N ASN A 229 16.03 -6.63 14.63
CA ASN A 229 15.98 -5.75 15.78
C ASN A 229 16.17 -6.56 17.08
N ASN A 230 17.35 -6.39 17.69
CA ASN A 230 17.72 -7.07 18.93
C ASN A 230 17.19 -6.38 20.20
N ASP A 231 16.57 -5.20 20.10
CA ASP A 231 15.93 -4.52 21.23
C ASP A 231 14.61 -5.24 21.55
N THR A 232 14.69 -6.39 22.24
CA THR A 232 13.55 -7.24 22.61
C THR A 232 13.35 -7.33 24.12
N LYS A 233 14.21 -6.66 24.89
CA LYS A 233 14.37 -6.75 26.36
C LYS A 233 14.41 -8.18 26.95
N GLY A 234 14.48 -9.24 26.14
CA GLY A 234 14.55 -10.64 26.61
C GLY A 234 13.68 -11.62 25.82
N ALA A 235 12.76 -11.14 24.97
CA ALA A 235 11.87 -11.97 24.16
C ALA A 235 12.29 -12.00 22.67
N SER A 236 13.36 -12.74 22.35
CA SER A 236 13.96 -12.76 21.01
C SER A 236 13.05 -13.25 19.87
N ASN A 237 11.94 -13.93 20.19
CA ASN A 237 10.96 -14.44 19.21
C ASN A 237 9.65 -13.62 19.19
N ASP A 238 9.57 -12.52 19.94
CA ASP A 238 8.41 -11.62 19.93
C ASP A 238 8.43 -10.68 18.73
N ILE A 239 7.89 -11.13 17.60
CA ILE A 239 7.87 -10.32 16.38
C ILE A 239 7.10 -9.01 16.53
N TYR A 240 6.05 -8.97 17.37
CA TYR A 240 5.27 -7.76 17.63
C TYR A 240 5.97 -6.79 18.59
N GLY A 241 6.71 -7.30 19.57
CA GLY A 241 7.61 -6.49 20.40
C GLY A 241 8.80 -5.94 19.61
N LYS A 242 9.40 -6.75 18.72
CA LYS A 242 10.42 -6.26 17.78
C LYS A 242 9.86 -5.14 16.91
N LEU A 243 8.65 -5.32 16.38
CA LEU A 243 7.94 -4.28 15.63
C LEU A 243 7.74 -3.02 16.49
N PHE A 244 7.31 -3.16 17.75
CA PHE A 244 7.12 -2.04 18.67
C PHE A 244 8.39 -1.19 18.80
N TYR A 245 9.51 -1.85 19.11
CA TYR A 245 10.79 -1.16 19.30
C TYR A 245 11.32 -0.59 17.99
N TYR A 246 11.13 -1.29 16.88
CA TYR A 246 11.49 -0.81 15.55
C TYR A 246 10.75 0.47 15.17
N VAL A 247 9.42 0.48 15.29
CA VAL A 247 8.60 1.65 14.95
C VAL A 247 8.94 2.81 15.89
N ARG A 248 9.10 2.56 17.20
CA ARG A 248 9.53 3.60 18.16
C ARG A 248 10.86 4.23 17.75
N ASP A 249 11.87 3.42 17.45
CA ASP A 249 13.17 3.91 17.02
C ASP A 249 13.10 4.65 15.68
N LEU A 250 12.29 4.16 14.75
CA LEU A 250 12.07 4.81 13.46
C LEU A 250 11.45 6.22 13.63
N PHE A 251 10.41 6.36 14.46
CA PHE A 251 9.81 7.66 14.77
C PHE A 251 10.79 8.60 15.48
N LYS A 252 11.60 8.06 16.42
CA LYS A 252 12.67 8.84 17.07
C LYS A 252 13.67 9.37 16.03
N ARG A 253 14.16 8.50 15.14
CA ARG A 253 15.07 8.89 14.04
C ARG A 253 14.42 9.89 13.10
N PHE A 254 13.14 9.76 12.81
CA PHE A 254 12.39 10.72 11.99
C PHE A 254 12.38 12.11 12.63
N ILE A 255 12.02 12.22 13.92
CA ILE A 255 12.04 13.48 14.67
C ILE A 255 13.44 14.09 14.68
N LEU A 256 14.46 13.29 14.94
CA LEU A 256 15.85 13.75 14.94
C LEU A 256 16.28 14.25 13.55
N LYS A 257 15.89 13.55 12.49
CA LYS A 257 16.18 13.95 11.11
C LYS A 257 15.48 15.26 10.74
N LEU A 258 14.23 15.47 11.17
CA LEU A 258 13.51 16.73 10.95
C LEU A 258 14.18 17.94 11.59
N ARG A 259 15.01 17.74 12.63
CA ARG A 259 15.79 18.82 13.26
C ARG A 259 17.02 19.24 12.44
N THR A 260 17.51 18.39 11.55
CA THR A 260 18.75 18.61 10.78
C THR A 260 18.49 18.82 9.30
N ALA A 261 17.52 18.10 8.73
CA ALA A 261 17.15 18.18 7.32
C ALA A 261 16.25 19.41 7.05
N LYS A 262 16.30 19.92 5.82
CA LYS A 262 15.42 21.00 5.35
C LYS A 262 14.20 20.36 4.69
N VAL A 263 13.11 20.21 5.44
CA VAL A 263 11.89 19.53 4.98
C VAL A 263 10.68 20.42 5.15
N THR A 264 9.92 20.65 4.09
CA THR A 264 8.65 21.39 4.14
C THR A 264 7.50 20.44 3.85
N PHE A 265 6.45 20.48 4.66
CA PHE A 265 5.23 19.69 4.43
C PHE A 265 4.05 20.56 4.03
N HIS A 266 3.36 20.14 2.97
CA HIS A 266 2.07 20.68 2.51
C HIS A 266 1.03 19.55 2.59
N VAL A 267 0.09 19.65 3.53
CA VAL A 267 -0.97 18.65 3.70
C VAL A 267 -2.29 19.25 3.21
N LEU A 268 -2.84 18.65 2.15
CA LEU A 268 -3.98 19.18 1.41
C LEU A 268 -5.18 18.23 1.53
N PRO A 269 -6.36 18.70 1.97
CA PRO A 269 -7.56 17.88 2.15
C PRO A 269 -8.35 17.69 0.84
N TYR A 270 -7.64 17.53 -0.29
CA TYR A 270 -8.21 17.38 -1.62
C TYR A 270 -7.88 16.02 -2.21
N SER A 271 -8.70 15.54 -3.14
CA SER A 271 -8.29 14.37 -3.92
C SER A 271 -7.06 14.73 -4.76
N GLY A 272 -6.22 13.73 -5.06
CA GLY A 272 -5.08 13.94 -5.96
C GLY A 272 -5.49 14.47 -7.32
N TYR A 273 -6.70 14.13 -7.77
CA TYR A 273 -7.26 14.56 -9.05
C TYR A 273 -7.63 16.04 -9.03
N ASP A 274 -8.37 16.50 -8.02
CA ASP A 274 -8.71 17.93 -7.89
C ASP A 274 -7.43 18.77 -7.82
N PHE A 275 -6.47 18.30 -7.03
CA PHE A 275 -5.15 18.92 -6.95
C PHE A 275 -4.44 18.98 -8.30
N ALA A 276 -4.48 17.89 -9.08
CA ALA A 276 -3.82 17.82 -10.39
C ALA A 276 -4.41 18.79 -11.42
N HIS A 277 -5.72 19.07 -11.36
CA HIS A 277 -6.38 19.99 -12.28
C HIS A 277 -6.01 21.46 -11.99
N ASP A 278 -5.88 21.84 -10.73
CA ASP A 278 -5.69 23.24 -10.33
C ASP A 278 -4.22 23.63 -10.11
N THR A 279 -3.33 22.65 -9.97
CA THR A 279 -1.93 22.92 -9.61
C THR A 279 -1.04 23.27 -10.80
N LYS A 280 -0.14 24.23 -10.58
CA LYS A 280 1.00 24.51 -11.47
C LYS A 280 2.29 23.81 -11.02
N SER A 281 2.26 23.16 -9.86
CA SER A 281 3.43 22.47 -9.29
C SER A 281 3.88 21.30 -10.17
N ARG A 282 5.17 20.97 -10.06
CA ARG A 282 5.77 19.82 -10.74
C ARG A 282 6.66 19.06 -9.78
N PHE A 283 6.66 17.74 -9.88
CA PHE A 283 7.26 16.86 -8.89
C PHE A 283 8.40 16.02 -9.47
N ASP A 284 9.44 15.80 -8.66
CA ASP A 284 10.50 14.83 -8.93
C ASP A 284 10.04 13.40 -8.62
N ARG A 285 9.14 13.24 -7.64
CA ARG A 285 8.55 11.96 -7.27
C ARG A 285 7.04 12.09 -7.07
N ILE A 286 6.29 11.14 -7.58
CA ILE A 286 4.86 11.00 -7.32
C ILE A 286 4.63 9.55 -6.89
N GLU A 287 4.08 9.34 -5.71
CA GLU A 287 3.67 8.02 -5.20
C GLU A 287 2.15 8.02 -5.10
N THR A 288 1.49 7.01 -5.66
CA THR A 288 0.02 7.00 -5.84
C THR A 288 -0.71 6.01 -4.96
N SER A 289 -0.06 5.43 -3.95
CA SER A 289 -0.57 4.29 -3.20
C SER A 289 -1.09 3.20 -4.16
N THR A 290 -2.22 2.57 -3.82
CA THR A 290 -2.89 1.57 -4.65
C THR A 290 -3.86 2.18 -5.68
N LEU A 291 -3.92 3.50 -5.89
CA LEU A 291 -4.98 4.10 -6.73
C LEU A 291 -5.02 3.56 -8.17
N ALA A 292 -3.87 3.16 -8.71
CA ALA A 292 -3.74 2.61 -10.07
C ALA A 292 -4.29 1.18 -10.20
N ASP A 293 -4.71 0.59 -9.09
CA ASP A 293 -5.49 -0.63 -9.05
C ASP A 293 -6.79 -0.45 -9.85
N GLN A 294 -7.10 -1.42 -10.71
CA GLN A 294 -8.31 -1.39 -11.52
C GLN A 294 -9.60 -1.45 -10.69
N ASP A 295 -9.57 -2.12 -9.53
CA ASP A 295 -10.72 -2.22 -8.65
C ASP A 295 -10.94 -0.94 -7.83
N LEU A 296 -10.04 0.05 -7.97
CA LEU A 296 -10.15 1.38 -7.38
C LEU A 296 -10.41 2.43 -8.45
N VAL A 297 -9.37 3.10 -8.96
CA VAL A 297 -9.51 4.15 -9.98
C VAL A 297 -9.01 3.70 -11.36
N GLY A 298 -8.08 2.76 -11.38
CA GLY A 298 -7.52 2.19 -12.59
C GLY A 298 -6.31 2.95 -13.13
N VAL A 299 -5.41 2.18 -13.75
CA VAL A 299 -4.10 2.66 -14.22
C VAL A 299 -4.22 3.81 -15.22
N ARG A 300 -5.20 3.74 -16.13
CA ARG A 300 -5.41 4.76 -17.17
C ARG A 300 -5.67 6.13 -16.55
N THR A 301 -6.68 6.22 -15.70
CA THR A 301 -7.11 7.47 -15.06
C THR A 301 -6.00 8.07 -14.20
N VAL A 302 -5.30 7.24 -13.42
CA VAL A 302 -4.19 7.67 -12.56
C VAL A 302 -3.03 8.21 -13.39
N VAL A 303 -2.61 7.47 -14.42
CA VAL A 303 -1.46 7.84 -15.25
C VAL A 303 -1.77 9.09 -16.09
N ASP A 304 -2.93 9.15 -16.74
CA ASP A 304 -3.33 10.31 -17.54
C ASP A 304 -3.44 11.59 -16.68
N THR A 305 -3.89 11.48 -15.43
CA THR A 305 -4.09 12.65 -14.56
C THR A 305 -2.80 13.11 -13.86
N LEU A 306 -2.00 12.19 -13.32
CA LEU A 306 -0.89 12.53 -12.43
C LEU A 306 0.46 12.60 -13.14
N SER A 307 0.69 11.83 -14.20
CA SER A 307 1.96 11.87 -14.93
C SER A 307 2.30 13.24 -15.56
N PRO A 308 1.33 14.10 -15.97
CA PRO A 308 1.62 15.46 -16.41
C PRO A 308 2.32 16.31 -15.34
N LEU A 309 2.08 16.02 -14.05
CA LEU A 309 2.69 16.72 -12.93
C LEU A 309 4.18 16.36 -12.72
N LEU A 310 4.70 15.31 -13.35
CA LEU A 310 6.14 15.02 -13.28
C LEU A 310 6.96 16.18 -13.87
N LYS A 311 8.08 16.49 -13.24
CA LYS A 311 9.06 17.41 -13.84
C LYS A 311 9.49 16.86 -15.20
N PRO A 312 9.63 17.74 -16.21
CA PRO A 312 10.11 17.32 -17.51
C PRO A 312 11.55 16.83 -17.41
N GLN A 313 11.94 15.91 -18.30
CA GLN A 313 13.25 15.26 -18.26
C GLN A 313 14.44 16.23 -18.31
N TRP A 314 14.30 17.39 -18.95
CA TRP A 314 15.38 18.40 -19.01
C TRP A 314 15.56 19.17 -17.70
N ILE A 315 14.59 19.09 -16.77
CA ILE A 315 14.71 19.63 -15.41
C ILE A 315 15.19 18.52 -14.47
N ASN A 316 14.56 17.35 -14.52
CA ASN A 316 15.04 16.18 -13.80
C ASN A 316 14.82 14.89 -14.64
N PRO A 317 15.88 14.27 -15.18
CA PRO A 317 15.76 13.02 -15.94
C PRO A 317 15.42 11.81 -15.05
N ARG A 318 15.58 11.95 -13.73
CA ARG A 318 15.23 10.95 -12.72
C ARG A 318 13.79 11.07 -12.24
N ALA A 319 13.05 12.11 -12.66
CA ALA A 319 11.65 12.28 -12.26
C ALA A 319 10.83 11.01 -12.57
N THR A 320 10.14 10.50 -11.56
CA THR A 320 9.48 9.19 -11.61
C THR A 320 8.17 9.20 -10.84
N MET A 321 7.11 8.65 -11.44
CA MET A 321 5.85 8.36 -10.77
C MET A 321 5.79 6.86 -10.49
N ILE A 322 5.32 6.48 -9.31
CA ILE A 322 5.31 5.11 -8.80
C ILE A 322 3.85 4.71 -8.57
N THR A 323 3.41 3.66 -9.25
CA THR A 323 2.10 3.05 -9.04
C THR A 323 2.25 1.65 -8.46
N LEU A 324 1.32 1.21 -7.61
CA LEU A 324 1.28 -0.15 -7.08
C LEU A 324 0.04 -0.88 -7.60
N HIS A 325 0.25 -2.09 -8.13
CA HIS A 325 -0.78 -3.01 -8.60
C HIS A 325 -0.77 -4.27 -7.72
N PRO A 326 -1.62 -4.35 -6.68
CA PRO A 326 -1.69 -5.51 -5.81
C PRO A 326 -2.46 -6.66 -6.48
N ALA A 327 -2.29 -7.88 -5.96
CA ALA A 327 -3.09 -9.06 -6.29
C ALA A 327 -3.27 -9.37 -7.79
N VAL A 328 -2.23 -9.18 -8.61
CA VAL A 328 -2.27 -9.39 -10.07
C VAL A 328 -2.85 -10.76 -10.45
N PHE A 329 -2.50 -11.83 -9.74
CA PHE A 329 -3.01 -13.19 -9.99
C PHE A 329 -4.53 -13.31 -9.86
N ASP A 330 -5.11 -12.74 -8.81
CA ASP A 330 -6.56 -12.81 -8.59
C ASP A 330 -7.30 -11.96 -9.62
N LYS A 331 -6.73 -10.82 -10.02
CA LYS A 331 -7.32 -9.94 -11.03
C LYS A 331 -7.37 -10.56 -12.41
N ILE A 332 -6.29 -11.20 -12.87
CA ILE A 332 -6.33 -11.87 -14.18
C ILE A 332 -7.31 -13.06 -14.19
N ARG A 333 -7.51 -13.72 -13.04
CA ARG A 333 -8.47 -14.81 -12.88
C ARG A 333 -9.91 -14.30 -12.95
N ASN A 334 -10.19 -13.19 -12.28
CA ASN A 334 -11.55 -12.66 -12.10
C ASN A 334 -11.94 -11.67 -13.21
N ALA A 335 -10.99 -11.17 -14.01
CA ALA A 335 -11.29 -10.26 -15.10
C ALA A 335 -12.20 -10.92 -16.14
N PHE A 336 -13.34 -10.27 -16.43
CA PHE A 336 -14.40 -10.83 -17.28
C PHE A 336 -13.85 -11.35 -18.61
N PRO A 337 -14.19 -12.60 -19.00
CA PRO A 337 -13.78 -13.12 -20.28
C PRO A 337 -14.45 -12.30 -21.38
N CYS A 338 -13.66 -11.82 -22.35
CA CYS A 338 -14.16 -11.48 -23.68
C CYS A 338 -13.65 -12.56 -24.64
N PRO A 339 -14.42 -13.65 -24.85
CA PRO A 339 -13.99 -14.77 -25.71
C PRO A 339 -13.76 -14.35 -27.17
N GLU A 340 -14.43 -13.29 -27.61
CA GLU A 340 -14.33 -12.71 -28.95
C GLU A 340 -13.03 -11.90 -29.13
N CYS A 341 -12.54 -11.29 -28.06
CA CYS A 341 -11.34 -10.44 -28.06
C CYS A 341 -10.05 -11.26 -27.95
N ASP A 342 -10.07 -12.34 -27.16
CA ASP A 342 -8.94 -13.24 -26.95
C ASP A 342 -9.44 -14.69 -26.71
N PRO A 343 -9.56 -15.49 -27.80
CA PRO A 343 -10.02 -16.88 -27.71
C PRO A 343 -9.14 -17.78 -26.83
N ASN A 344 -7.86 -17.43 -26.66
CA ASN A 344 -6.89 -18.21 -25.90
C ASN A 344 -6.75 -17.71 -24.44
N ARG A 345 -7.51 -16.69 -24.04
CA ARG A 345 -7.39 -16.07 -22.72
C ARG A 345 -7.51 -17.07 -21.57
N ALA A 346 -8.45 -18.00 -21.64
CA ALA A 346 -8.64 -19.00 -20.59
C ALA A 346 -7.40 -19.92 -20.42
N GLU A 347 -6.69 -20.21 -21.51
CA GLU A 347 -5.43 -20.97 -21.48
C GLU A 347 -4.30 -20.12 -20.92
N ARG A 348 -4.15 -18.87 -21.41
CA ARG A 348 -3.15 -17.92 -20.90
C ARG A 348 -3.31 -17.64 -19.40
N VAL A 349 -4.55 -17.46 -18.93
CA VAL A 349 -4.85 -17.31 -17.49
C VAL A 349 -4.40 -18.56 -16.75
N ARG A 350 -4.77 -19.75 -17.23
CA ARG A 350 -4.40 -21.03 -16.60
C ARG A 350 -2.88 -21.19 -16.49
N GLU A 351 -2.15 -20.89 -17.55
CA GLU A 351 -0.68 -20.91 -17.56
C GLU A 351 -0.08 -19.85 -16.62
N ALA A 352 -0.68 -18.67 -16.55
CA ALA A 352 -0.22 -17.60 -15.67
C ALA A 352 -0.45 -17.92 -14.18
N VAL A 353 -1.53 -18.62 -13.81
CA VAL A 353 -1.88 -18.86 -12.40
C VAL A 353 -1.46 -20.22 -11.85
N ASN A 354 -1.25 -21.23 -12.70
CA ASN A 354 -0.88 -22.57 -12.23
C ASN A 354 0.63 -22.68 -12.01
N LEU A 355 1.01 -23.35 -10.93
CA LEU A 355 2.40 -23.67 -10.65
C LEU A 355 2.98 -24.61 -11.71
N THR A 356 4.24 -24.38 -12.07
CA THR A 356 5.04 -25.35 -12.82
C THR A 356 5.35 -26.57 -11.95
N ALA A 357 5.87 -27.64 -12.56
CA ALA A 357 6.30 -28.82 -11.81
C ALA A 357 7.41 -28.49 -10.79
N GLU A 358 8.31 -27.57 -11.15
CA GLU A 358 9.43 -27.10 -10.32
C GLU A 358 8.93 -26.26 -9.14
N GLU A 359 8.07 -25.27 -9.40
CA GLU A 359 7.47 -24.43 -8.35
C GLU A 359 6.60 -25.26 -7.40
N LYS A 360 5.90 -26.28 -7.93
CA LYS A 360 5.14 -27.23 -7.12
C LYS A 360 6.06 -28.07 -6.23
N ALA A 361 7.19 -28.54 -6.76
CA ALA A 361 8.19 -29.29 -5.99
C ALA A 361 8.80 -28.43 -4.87
N LEU A 362 9.05 -27.14 -5.13
CA LEU A 362 9.43 -26.20 -4.07
C LEU A 362 8.33 -26.11 -3.02
N LEU A 363 7.08 -25.83 -3.39
CA LEU A 363 5.98 -25.81 -2.41
C LEU A 363 5.85 -27.11 -1.61
N ASP A 364 6.10 -28.27 -2.23
CA ASP A 364 6.16 -29.58 -1.57
C ASP A 364 7.31 -29.70 -0.56
N ALA A 365 8.47 -29.10 -0.82
CA ALA A 365 9.60 -29.07 0.11
C ALA A 365 9.29 -28.24 1.37
N TYR A 366 8.63 -27.09 1.21
CA TYR A 366 8.27 -26.20 2.35
C TYR A 366 7.02 -26.64 3.10
N LEU A 367 6.01 -27.15 2.40
CA LEU A 367 4.73 -27.60 2.97
C LEU A 367 4.32 -28.96 2.39
N PRO A 368 4.93 -30.06 2.83
CA PRO A 368 4.62 -31.40 2.32
C PRO A 368 3.13 -31.72 2.46
N PRO A 369 2.49 -32.32 1.44
CA PRO A 369 1.10 -32.74 1.54
C PRO A 369 0.97 -33.80 2.63
N LYS A 370 0.10 -33.56 3.62
CA LYS A 370 -0.12 -34.49 4.74
C LYS A 370 -1.16 -35.58 4.45
N ASP A 371 -2.13 -35.30 3.59
CA ASP A 371 -3.21 -36.22 3.24
C ASP A 371 -3.33 -36.39 1.72
N SER A 372 -3.62 -37.61 1.28
CA SER A 372 -3.86 -37.95 -0.13
C SER A 372 -5.31 -37.75 -0.59
N ASP A 373 -6.24 -37.44 0.32
CA ASP A 373 -7.66 -37.21 0.01
C ASP A 373 -7.92 -35.75 -0.43
N PRO A 374 -8.21 -35.49 -1.72
CA PRO A 374 -8.31 -34.14 -2.29
C PRO A 374 -9.50 -33.31 -1.80
N VAL A 375 -10.51 -33.91 -1.17
CA VAL A 375 -11.76 -33.21 -0.79
C VAL A 375 -11.71 -32.72 0.65
N ASN A 376 -11.11 -33.50 1.56
CA ASN A 376 -11.04 -33.12 2.98
C ASN A 376 -9.82 -32.25 3.31
N TRP A 377 -8.69 -32.42 2.61
CA TRP A 377 -7.45 -31.68 2.94
C TRP A 377 -7.59 -30.16 2.77
N ILE A 378 -8.39 -29.67 1.82
CA ILE A 378 -8.61 -28.22 1.60
C ILE A 378 -9.26 -27.53 2.80
N PHE A 379 -9.91 -28.28 3.69
CA PHE A 379 -10.52 -27.77 4.92
C PHE A 379 -9.60 -27.87 6.14
N THR A 380 -8.40 -28.44 5.98
CA THR A 380 -7.39 -28.51 7.05
C THR A 380 -6.54 -27.25 7.10
N THR A 381 -6.01 -26.89 8.27
CA THR A 381 -5.08 -25.76 8.42
C THR A 381 -3.91 -25.82 7.45
N VAL A 382 -3.34 -27.02 7.23
CA VAL A 382 -2.22 -27.23 6.32
C VAL A 382 -2.64 -27.05 4.86
N GLY A 383 -3.84 -27.51 4.49
CA GLY A 383 -4.39 -27.28 3.16
C GLY A 383 -4.61 -25.79 2.86
N TRP A 384 -5.14 -25.03 3.81
CA TRP A 384 -5.27 -23.57 3.70
C TRP A 384 -3.93 -22.87 3.56
N GLN A 385 -2.95 -23.20 4.41
CA GLN A 385 -1.60 -22.65 4.32
C GLN A 385 -0.97 -22.94 2.96
N ARG A 386 -1.08 -24.18 2.48
CA ARG A 386 -0.52 -24.60 1.18
C ARG A 386 -1.20 -23.91 0.02
N ARG A 387 -2.52 -23.75 0.09
CA ARG A 387 -3.31 -23.00 -0.90
C ARG A 387 -2.80 -21.57 -0.98
N ASP A 388 -2.70 -20.85 0.13
CA ASP A 388 -2.27 -19.45 0.13
C ASP A 388 -0.78 -19.31 -0.27
N ALA A 389 0.07 -20.24 0.20
CA ALA A 389 1.49 -20.30 -0.11
C ALA A 389 1.81 -20.50 -1.60
N ARG A 390 0.88 -21.04 -2.40
CA ARG A 390 1.12 -21.23 -3.85
C ARG A 390 1.54 -19.92 -4.54
N TRP A 391 0.97 -18.79 -4.10
CA TRP A 391 1.27 -17.48 -4.68
C TRP A 391 2.61 -16.90 -4.23
N LEU A 392 3.33 -17.57 -3.33
CA LEU A 392 4.69 -17.23 -2.93
C LEU A 392 5.75 -17.95 -3.78
N PHE A 393 5.35 -18.94 -4.57
CA PHE A 393 6.25 -19.69 -5.46
C PHE A 393 5.97 -19.45 -6.94
N ARG A 394 4.76 -18.99 -7.29
CA ARG A 394 4.41 -18.71 -8.68
C ARG A 394 5.17 -17.51 -9.21
N ASP A 395 5.94 -17.69 -10.28
CA ASP A 395 6.54 -16.60 -11.06
C ASP A 395 5.44 -15.66 -11.59
N PRO A 396 5.43 -14.38 -11.19
CA PRO A 396 4.40 -13.44 -11.59
C PRO A 396 4.57 -12.91 -13.01
N THR A 397 5.65 -13.23 -13.73
CA THR A 397 5.97 -12.64 -15.04
C THR A 397 4.85 -12.85 -16.06
N ALA A 398 4.39 -14.09 -16.26
CA ALA A 398 3.32 -14.38 -17.23
C ALA A 398 1.99 -13.71 -16.83
N ALA A 399 1.70 -13.68 -15.52
CA ALA A 399 0.51 -13.01 -15.00
C ALA A 399 0.57 -11.50 -15.23
N TRP A 400 1.74 -10.89 -15.06
CA TRP A 400 1.96 -9.47 -15.31
C TRP A 400 1.84 -9.09 -16.79
N GLU A 401 2.38 -9.89 -17.70
CA GLU A 401 2.22 -9.65 -19.14
C GLU A 401 0.74 -9.70 -19.53
N LEU A 402 -0.01 -10.69 -19.04
CA LEU A 402 -1.45 -10.78 -19.28
C LEU A 402 -2.22 -9.62 -18.63
N TYR A 403 -1.85 -9.20 -17.43
CA TYR A 403 -2.45 -8.05 -16.76
C TYR A 403 -2.28 -6.77 -17.59
N LYS A 404 -1.06 -6.52 -18.10
CA LYS A 404 -0.78 -5.38 -18.97
C LYS A 404 -1.62 -5.40 -20.24
N ASP A 405 -1.82 -6.57 -20.83
CA ASP A 405 -2.65 -6.73 -22.03
C ASP A 405 -4.13 -6.46 -21.74
N ILE A 406 -4.66 -7.00 -20.65
CA ILE A 406 -6.08 -6.83 -20.24
C ILE A 406 -6.41 -5.34 -20.02
N TYR A 407 -5.48 -4.59 -19.43
CA TYR A 407 -5.69 -3.17 -19.09
C TYR A 407 -4.96 -2.19 -20.03
N ASP A 408 -4.50 -2.69 -21.18
CA ASP A 408 -3.83 -1.96 -22.26
C ASP A 408 -2.80 -0.91 -21.80
N PHE A 409 -1.82 -1.37 -21.04
CA PHE A 409 -0.76 -0.50 -20.48
C PHE A 409 0.03 0.25 -21.57
N GLN A 410 0.11 -0.31 -22.78
CA GLN A 410 0.79 0.35 -23.89
C GLN A 410 0.00 1.56 -24.38
N ASP A 411 -1.32 1.44 -24.56
CA ASP A 411 -2.17 2.57 -24.90
C ASP A 411 -2.17 3.63 -23.79
N VAL A 412 -2.12 3.22 -22.52
CA VAL A 412 -2.00 4.15 -21.36
C VAL A 412 -0.68 4.92 -21.42
N ALA A 413 0.42 4.24 -21.71
CA ALA A 413 1.73 4.88 -21.86
C ALA A 413 1.73 5.85 -23.05
N ASP A 414 1.21 5.42 -24.19
CA ASP A 414 1.17 6.19 -25.44
C ASP A 414 0.28 7.44 -25.29
N SER A 415 -0.89 7.34 -24.64
CA SER A 415 -1.79 8.50 -24.42
C SER A 415 -1.19 9.55 -23.51
N ALA A 416 -0.53 9.12 -22.43
CA ALA A 416 0.05 10.03 -21.44
C ALA A 416 1.46 10.53 -21.83
N ASN A 417 2.02 10.08 -22.96
CA ASN A 417 3.40 10.37 -23.38
C ASN A 417 4.45 9.99 -22.31
N VAL A 418 4.25 8.82 -21.70
CA VAL A 418 5.13 8.24 -20.69
C VAL A 418 5.60 6.85 -21.12
N ALA A 419 6.54 6.30 -20.38
CA ALA A 419 6.94 4.90 -20.50
C ALA A 419 7.15 4.31 -19.11
N MET A 420 6.84 3.03 -18.97
CA MET A 420 7.33 2.24 -17.85
C MET A 420 8.85 2.12 -17.95
N ARG A 421 9.55 2.20 -16.82
CA ARG A 421 10.98 1.93 -16.76
C ARG A 421 11.19 0.43 -16.87
N ALA A 422 12.02 0.00 -17.82
CA ALA A 422 12.42 -1.40 -17.97
C ALA A 422 13.28 -1.90 -16.79
N THR A 423 13.90 -0.99 -16.05
CA THR A 423 14.63 -1.32 -14.82
C THR A 423 14.33 -0.24 -13.79
N HIS A 424 13.74 -0.67 -12.69
CA HIS A 424 13.41 0.19 -11.57
C HIS A 424 14.67 0.81 -10.92
N LYS A 425 14.52 2.00 -10.36
CA LYS A 425 15.59 2.77 -9.70
C LYS A 425 15.21 3.26 -8.31
N VAL A 426 13.93 3.22 -7.97
CA VAL A 426 13.38 3.63 -6.67
C VAL A 426 12.98 2.40 -5.88
N VAL A 427 12.07 1.58 -6.41
CA VAL A 427 11.50 0.44 -5.65
C VAL A 427 11.63 -0.84 -6.44
N ASP A 428 11.89 -1.97 -5.77
CA ASP A 428 11.93 -3.27 -6.43
C ASP A 428 10.56 -3.62 -7.03
N GLU A 429 10.58 -4.30 -8.17
CA GLU A 429 9.38 -4.64 -8.94
C GLU A 429 8.40 -5.49 -8.12
N TRP A 430 8.95 -6.45 -7.39
CA TRP A 430 8.26 -7.52 -6.67
C TRP A 430 8.78 -7.62 -5.23
N ILE A 431 8.55 -6.57 -4.41
CA ILE A 431 9.11 -6.46 -3.05
C ILE A 431 8.68 -7.59 -2.09
N LEU A 432 7.65 -8.36 -2.46
CA LEU A 432 7.10 -9.45 -1.65
C LEU A 432 7.57 -10.85 -2.07
N GLY A 433 8.51 -10.94 -3.04
CA GLY A 433 9.16 -12.19 -3.43
C GLY A 433 9.92 -12.85 -2.28
N LEU A 434 9.94 -14.19 -2.28
CA LEU A 434 10.84 -14.98 -1.44
C LEU A 434 12.28 -14.75 -1.91
N LYS A 435 13.18 -14.43 -0.98
CA LYS A 435 14.59 -14.12 -1.24
C LYS A 435 15.46 -15.38 -1.32
N HIS A 436 15.05 -16.45 -0.65
CA HIS A 436 15.84 -17.67 -0.45
C HIS A 436 15.09 -18.95 -0.87
N ALA A 437 14.10 -18.83 -1.78
CA ALA A 437 13.19 -19.92 -2.11
C ALA A 437 13.90 -21.20 -2.60
N ASP A 438 15.03 -21.05 -3.28
CA ASP A 438 15.84 -22.10 -3.90
C ASP A 438 16.88 -22.73 -2.97
N GLN A 439 17.07 -22.19 -1.76
CA GLN A 439 18.01 -22.73 -0.78
C GLN A 439 17.41 -23.97 -0.08
N ILE A 440 17.54 -25.10 -0.77
CA ILE A 440 17.11 -26.42 -0.32
C ILE A 440 18.35 -27.25 0.06
N GLY A 441 18.37 -27.79 1.27
CA GLY A 441 19.42 -28.67 1.76
C GLY A 441 19.43 -30.04 1.08
N GLU A 442 20.50 -30.81 1.30
CA GLU A 442 20.66 -32.15 0.72
C GLU A 442 19.55 -33.14 1.11
N ASP A 443 18.85 -32.89 2.23
CA ASP A 443 17.72 -33.69 2.70
C ASP A 443 16.38 -33.34 2.00
N GLY A 444 16.41 -32.42 1.03
CA GLY A 444 15.24 -31.98 0.26
C GLY A 444 14.35 -31.00 1.02
N ARG A 445 14.80 -30.46 2.16
CA ARG A 445 14.07 -29.46 2.95
C ARG A 445 14.70 -28.08 2.83
N PRO A 446 13.93 -27.00 3.01
CA PRO A 446 14.48 -25.66 3.01
C PRO A 446 15.51 -25.48 4.12
N GLU A 447 16.58 -24.75 3.81
CA GLU A 447 17.54 -24.29 4.80
C GLU A 447 16.88 -23.35 5.84
N VAL A 448 17.56 -23.09 6.96
CA VAL A 448 16.98 -22.32 8.07
C VAL A 448 16.55 -20.92 7.66
N GLU A 449 17.38 -20.21 6.89
CA GLU A 449 17.08 -18.85 6.41
C GLU A 449 15.93 -18.84 5.40
N ALA A 450 15.89 -19.84 4.52
CA ALA A 450 14.84 -20.05 3.55
C ALA A 450 13.49 -20.35 4.20
N GLN A 451 13.48 -21.25 5.18
CA GLN A 451 12.31 -21.61 5.95
C GLN A 451 11.78 -20.42 6.76
N TRP A 452 12.67 -19.58 7.29
CA TRP A 452 12.29 -18.36 8.00
C TRP A 452 11.65 -17.33 7.05
N ASP A 453 12.26 -17.08 5.89
CA ASP A 453 11.73 -16.14 4.88
C ASP A 453 10.34 -16.57 4.38
N PHE A 454 10.17 -17.85 4.09
CA PHE A 454 8.86 -18.43 3.75
C PHE A 454 7.81 -18.19 4.84
N ASN A 455 8.15 -18.48 6.08
CA ASN A 455 7.27 -18.28 7.23
C ASN A 455 6.88 -16.81 7.41
N ALA A 456 7.85 -15.89 7.25
CA ALA A 456 7.63 -14.46 7.29
C ALA A 456 6.67 -14.01 6.16
N ALA A 457 6.88 -14.46 4.93
CA ALA A 457 5.99 -14.17 3.81
C ALA A 457 4.56 -14.69 4.03
N LEU A 458 4.41 -15.92 4.50
CA LEU A 458 3.11 -16.54 4.78
C LEU A 458 2.32 -15.77 5.85
N THR A 459 3.00 -15.26 6.89
CA THR A 459 2.33 -14.48 7.97
C THR A 459 1.74 -13.16 7.51
N ARG A 460 2.36 -12.50 6.53
CA ARG A 460 1.85 -11.24 5.97
C ARG A 460 0.55 -11.45 5.20
N ARG A 461 0.31 -12.67 4.70
CA ARG A 461 -0.82 -13.04 3.81
C ARG A 461 -0.90 -12.15 2.57
N GLN A 462 0.25 -11.69 2.10
CA GLN A 462 0.39 -10.98 0.84
C GLN A 462 1.05 -11.93 -0.18
N THR A 463 0.80 -11.70 -1.46
CA THR A 463 1.27 -12.57 -2.53
C THR A 463 2.44 -11.93 -3.29
N MET A 464 3.17 -12.73 -4.08
CA MET A 464 4.14 -12.19 -5.03
C MET A 464 3.50 -11.32 -6.11
N GLY A 465 2.17 -11.32 -6.24
CA GLY A 465 1.43 -10.55 -7.25
C GLY A 465 1.30 -9.05 -6.95
N TYR A 466 2.13 -8.47 -6.08
CA TYR A 466 2.18 -7.03 -5.85
C TYR A 466 3.28 -6.42 -6.71
N ARG A 467 2.87 -5.69 -7.76
CA ARG A 467 3.76 -5.11 -8.75
C ARG A 467 3.83 -3.60 -8.60
N TYR A 468 5.00 -3.06 -8.27
CA TYR A 468 5.26 -1.64 -8.47
C TYR A 468 5.47 -1.35 -9.95
N VAL A 469 5.17 -0.15 -10.44
CA VAL A 469 5.57 0.30 -11.77
C VAL A 469 6.13 1.71 -11.67
N GLU A 470 7.33 1.91 -12.23
CA GLU A 470 7.94 3.22 -12.34
C GLU A 470 7.68 3.85 -13.72
N TRP A 471 6.94 4.95 -13.74
CA TRP A 471 6.63 5.72 -14.94
C TRP A 471 7.58 6.90 -15.09
N ARG A 472 8.06 7.11 -16.31
CA ARG A 472 8.87 8.28 -16.70
C ARG A 472 8.23 8.99 -17.88
N LYS A 473 8.44 10.30 -17.98
CA LYS A 473 8.16 11.03 -19.22
C LYS A 473 9.03 10.50 -20.36
N LEU A 474 8.50 10.53 -21.58
CA LEU A 474 9.27 10.25 -22.79
C LEU A 474 10.24 11.40 -23.11
N ALA A 475 11.41 11.06 -23.61
CA ALA A 475 12.36 12.02 -24.16
C ALA A 475 11.81 12.71 -25.41
N ALA A 476 12.41 13.83 -25.80
CA ALA A 476 11.96 14.57 -26.98
C ALA A 476 12.04 13.74 -28.29
N GLY A 477 13.03 12.87 -28.43
CA GLY A 477 13.14 11.93 -29.55
C GLY A 477 12.03 10.89 -29.52
N GLU A 478 11.89 10.19 -28.40
CA GLU A 478 10.86 9.15 -28.20
C GLU A 478 9.43 9.69 -28.46
N ARG A 479 9.13 10.93 -28.04
CA ARG A 479 7.84 11.57 -28.33
C ARG A 479 7.60 11.81 -29.82
N LYS A 480 8.65 12.18 -30.58
CA LYS A 480 8.55 12.37 -32.03
C LYS A 480 8.31 11.03 -32.73
N ASP A 481 9.01 9.99 -32.30
CA ASP A 481 8.87 8.64 -32.85
C ASP A 481 7.47 8.08 -32.56
N LEU A 482 6.97 8.24 -31.33
CA LEU A 482 5.60 7.88 -30.96
C LEU A 482 4.58 8.65 -31.80
N ALA A 483 4.72 9.96 -31.96
CA ALA A 483 3.81 10.75 -32.79
C ALA A 483 3.78 10.29 -34.26
N LYS A 484 4.94 9.86 -34.79
CA LYS A 484 5.04 9.28 -36.13
C LYS A 484 4.35 7.91 -36.21
N LYS A 485 4.56 7.05 -35.21
CA LYS A 485 3.88 5.75 -35.06
C LYS A 485 2.36 5.93 -35.07
N LEU A 486 1.82 6.73 -34.13
CA LEU A 486 0.37 6.97 -34.01
C LEU A 486 -0.24 7.59 -35.28
N LYS A 487 0.50 8.45 -35.99
CA LYS A 487 0.06 9.00 -37.28
C LYS A 487 -0.02 7.93 -38.38
N ASN A 488 0.90 6.96 -38.38
CA ASN A 488 0.88 5.84 -39.32
C ASN A 488 -0.24 4.86 -38.99
N ASP A 489 -0.44 4.53 -37.71
CA ASP A 489 -1.48 3.61 -37.26
C ASP A 489 -2.87 4.13 -37.68
N ARG A 490 -3.15 5.43 -37.43
CA ARG A 490 -4.37 6.10 -37.90
C ARG A 490 -4.55 6.05 -39.42
N ARG A 491 -3.47 6.15 -40.21
CA ARG A 491 -3.53 6.04 -41.68
C ARG A 491 -3.85 4.62 -42.15
N ASN A 492 -3.45 3.63 -41.37
CA ASN A 492 -3.66 2.21 -41.67
C ASN A 492 -5.00 1.69 -41.12
N GLY A 493 -5.85 2.56 -40.56
CA GLY A 493 -7.10 2.13 -39.91
C GLY A 493 -6.89 1.31 -38.64
N GLN A 494 -5.68 1.34 -38.07
CA GLN A 494 -5.37 0.74 -36.77
C GLN A 494 -5.66 1.80 -35.71
N GLU A 495 -6.94 1.93 -35.35
CA GLU A 495 -7.27 2.68 -34.13
C GLU A 495 -6.79 1.88 -32.91
N PRO A 496 -6.26 2.55 -31.86
CA PRO A 496 -5.98 1.88 -30.60
C PRO A 496 -7.25 1.17 -30.14
N LYS A 497 -7.13 -0.10 -29.76
CA LYS A 497 -8.22 -0.85 -29.14
C LYS A 497 -8.47 -0.22 -27.77
N ARG A 498 -9.24 0.86 -27.72
CA ARG A 498 -9.80 1.30 -26.45
C ARG A 498 -10.60 0.12 -25.92
N HIS A 499 -10.21 -0.41 -24.78
CA HIS A 499 -10.91 -1.53 -24.17
C HIS A 499 -12.32 -1.03 -23.79
N GLU A 500 -13.29 -1.16 -24.71
CA GLU A 500 -14.68 -0.71 -24.58
C GLU A 500 -15.34 -1.32 -23.33
N ALA A 501 -14.86 -2.49 -22.92
CA ALA A 501 -15.34 -3.16 -21.71
C ALA A 501 -15.23 -2.29 -20.45
N TYR A 502 -14.36 -1.27 -20.39
CA TYR A 502 -14.30 -0.39 -19.21
C TYR A 502 -15.39 0.68 -19.17
N HIS A 503 -15.89 1.11 -20.32
CA HIS A 503 -17.06 2.00 -20.40
C HIS A 503 -18.37 1.21 -20.31
N GLU A 504 -18.39 -0.03 -20.78
CA GLU A 504 -19.54 -0.92 -20.68
C GLU A 504 -19.76 -1.40 -19.23
N TYR A 505 -18.70 -1.74 -18.50
CA TYR A 505 -18.76 -2.18 -17.09
C TYR A 505 -19.30 -1.12 -16.10
N LEU A 506 -19.32 0.15 -16.51
CA LEU A 506 -19.90 1.27 -15.75
C LEU A 506 -21.25 1.74 -16.31
N SER A 507 -21.79 1.06 -17.33
CA SER A 507 -23.16 1.30 -17.77
C SER A 507 -24.14 0.63 -16.80
N ASP A 508 -25.25 1.32 -16.53
CA ASP A 508 -26.34 0.76 -15.72
C ASP A 508 -26.85 -0.58 -16.29
N GLU A 509 -26.74 -0.76 -17.60
CA GLU A 509 -27.17 -1.96 -18.34
C GLU A 509 -26.26 -3.17 -18.13
N ALA A 510 -24.93 -2.99 -18.19
CA ALA A 510 -23.99 -4.07 -17.88
C ALA A 510 -23.99 -4.42 -16.39
N THR A 511 -24.18 -3.42 -15.50
CA THR A 511 -24.34 -3.63 -14.06
C THR A 511 -25.56 -4.51 -13.78
N ALA A 512 -26.71 -4.23 -14.43
CA ALA A 512 -27.91 -5.05 -14.32
C ALA A 512 -27.72 -6.47 -14.90
N GLU A 513 -26.93 -6.64 -15.96
CA GLU A 513 -26.62 -7.96 -16.51
C GLU A 513 -25.68 -8.77 -15.59
N LEU A 514 -24.74 -8.10 -14.92
CA LEU A 514 -23.87 -8.67 -13.90
C LEU A 514 -24.63 -9.06 -12.64
N GLU A 515 -25.58 -8.24 -12.18
CA GLU A 515 -26.51 -8.59 -11.11
C GLU A 515 -27.35 -9.82 -11.48
N LYS A 516 -27.78 -9.91 -12.74
CA LYS A 516 -28.55 -11.06 -13.23
C LYS A 516 -27.71 -12.33 -13.32
N LYS A 517 -26.44 -12.22 -13.76
CA LYS A 517 -25.47 -13.34 -13.79
C LYS A 517 -25.03 -13.72 -12.38
N GLY A 518 -24.86 -12.76 -11.48
CA GLY A 518 -24.61 -12.95 -10.05
C GLY A 518 -25.75 -13.69 -9.37
N ALA A 519 -26.99 -13.29 -9.61
CA ALA A 519 -28.18 -14.03 -9.14
C ALA A 519 -28.31 -15.43 -9.75
N GLN A 520 -27.81 -15.64 -10.98
CA GLN A 520 -27.74 -16.96 -11.60
C GLN A 520 -26.66 -17.84 -10.96
N LEU A 521 -25.52 -17.25 -10.61
CA LEU A 521 -24.42 -17.89 -9.90
C LEU A 521 -24.83 -18.23 -8.45
N GLU A 522 -25.51 -17.33 -7.75
CA GLU A 522 -26.09 -17.56 -6.42
C GLU A 522 -27.10 -18.71 -6.45
N ARG A 523 -28.02 -18.74 -7.43
CA ARG A 523 -28.94 -19.88 -7.61
C ARG A 523 -28.24 -21.19 -7.95
N TRP A 524 -27.08 -21.13 -8.63
CA TRP A 524 -26.26 -22.31 -8.92
C TRP A 524 -25.55 -22.79 -7.63
N MET A 525 -25.03 -21.86 -6.84
CA MET A 525 -24.40 -22.11 -5.53
C MET A 525 -25.38 -22.66 -4.48
N GLU A 526 -26.62 -22.17 -4.45
CA GLU A 526 -27.69 -22.67 -3.59
C GLU A 526 -28.12 -24.10 -3.95
N LYS A 527 -27.98 -24.48 -5.24
CA LYS A 527 -28.46 -25.77 -5.74
C LYS A 527 -27.46 -26.92 -5.51
N ASP A 528 -26.16 -26.62 -5.40
CA ASP A 528 -25.09 -27.60 -5.22
C ASP A 528 -24.55 -27.69 -3.77
N ASN A 529 -25.23 -27.09 -2.78
CA ASN A 529 -24.86 -27.18 -1.36
C ASN A 529 -23.38 -26.80 -1.09
N CYS A 530 -22.89 -25.79 -1.83
CA CYS A 530 -21.52 -25.29 -1.74
C CYS A 530 -21.41 -24.23 -0.64
N GLU A 531 -21.56 -24.61 0.63
CA GLU A 531 -21.32 -23.74 1.80
C GLU A 531 -19.84 -23.31 1.95
N ASN A 532 -18.95 -23.75 1.06
CA ASN A 532 -17.51 -23.53 1.15
C ASN A 532 -16.92 -22.64 0.05
N TRP A 533 -17.76 -21.96 -0.74
CA TRP A 533 -17.29 -20.97 -1.70
C TRP A 533 -17.29 -19.58 -1.06
N THR A 534 -16.11 -19.09 -0.70
CA THR A 534 -15.89 -17.66 -0.42
C THR A 534 -15.41 -17.00 -1.71
N PRO A 535 -16.10 -15.96 -2.22
CA PRO A 535 -15.61 -15.16 -3.32
C PRO A 535 -14.40 -14.37 -2.80
N TYR A 536 -13.23 -14.65 -3.38
CA TYR A 536 -12.03 -13.82 -3.24
C TYR A 536 -11.73 -13.14 -4.58
#